data_AF-A0A3M6FEW8-F1
#
_entry.id   AF-A0A3M6FEW8-F1
#
_cell.length_a   1.000
_cell.length_b   1.000
_cell.length_c   1.000
_cell.angle_alpha   90.00
_cell.angle_beta   90.00
_cell.angle_gamma   90.00
#
_symmetry.space_group_name_H-M   'P 1'
#
loop_
_entity.id
_entity.type
_entity.pdbx_description
1 polymer ?
#
loop_
_entity_poly.entity_id
_entity_poly.type
_entity_poly.pdbx_seq_one_letter_code
_entity_poly.pdbx_strand_id
1 'polypeptide(L)'
;MLNWSLFKKGRAQAPGTAALPAGYIPYKSAASLLDTPRRKRLIENIWHRTSVSKAQFNKIYYEPICRYVELVQQLPASENHHHAYLGGMIDHGLEIIAYALKIRQSYVLPIGSTAEQQSSQSEAWSAGVAFSALLHDIGKIAVDVSVQLKSGKTWRAWHGPMNEDYRFEYVKGRKYNLHGAAAGLLFNKVLLPDQMDWLAQYRELWSSMLFVLAGQSEHAGVLADIVQAADQASVASELGGNPDRAIAAPKNTIQKQLIEGLRYLIKNELKLNQSEASDGWYCNDAVWLVSKTVSDRLRAHMLSTGAEGVPDRNATLFNILQDNSIIVVNPSGKAIWEADVASPTGWKHSFTFLRVSPSIIWLAGEDRPESFAGTVTPTTKAQPEQTEENSSKNEIGKTVVSTAMPTQASAPATEPVSGTPVQDDIDDLLNIFDFDSSANNETGAVLLPPPPVINDPYDLVGETTVDDESVDTVPGPVIIDELQSGETLGHQFMHWLKMGIGTHKIIINDVKAKVHTVEGTGFIVTPGIFRRYVQEHPQLFDKAGADNDQAWSTVQKSFEKLKANVKKSNGLNIWTCTVVGARKSGQLKGYLLKRPTDIFTTEMMDNPSLVLVKETT
;
A
#
# COMPACT_ATOMS: atom_id res chain seq x y z
N MET A 1 34.05 -54.45 -9.27
CA MET A 1 35.15 -53.87 -8.47
C MET A 1 35.91 -52.89 -9.34
N LEU A 2 35.81 -51.59 -9.09
CA LEU A 2 36.79 -50.63 -9.58
C LEU A 2 36.87 -49.47 -8.59
N ASN A 3 38.06 -49.33 -8.03
CA ASN A 3 38.51 -48.35 -7.05
C ASN A 3 38.42 -46.93 -7.64
N TRP A 4 37.86 -46.00 -6.88
CA TRP A 4 38.21 -44.59 -7.01
C TRP A 4 38.70 -44.08 -5.66
N SER A 5 40.03 -43.95 -5.55
CA SER A 5 40.66 -43.24 -4.46
C SER A 5 41.57 -42.16 -5.04
N LEU A 6 41.60 -41.03 -4.33
CA LEU A 6 42.55 -39.92 -4.40
C LEU A 6 42.21 -38.76 -5.36
N PHE A 7 41.44 -37.80 -4.84
CA PHE A 7 41.89 -36.41 -4.87
C PHE A 7 41.96 -35.84 -3.45
N LYS A 8 43.11 -35.23 -3.18
CA LYS A 8 43.62 -34.79 -1.88
C LYS A 8 42.78 -33.67 -1.27
N LYS A 9 42.66 -33.71 0.06
CA LYS A 9 42.20 -32.63 0.93
C LYS A 9 42.98 -31.33 0.66
N GLY A 10 42.38 -30.41 -0.09
CA GLY A 10 42.61 -28.98 0.07
C GLY A 10 41.68 -28.49 1.18
N ARG A 11 42.25 -27.99 2.29
CA ARG A 11 41.50 -27.37 3.38
C ARG A 11 40.93 -26.06 2.83
N ALA A 12 39.70 -26.09 2.32
CA ALA A 12 38.97 -24.86 2.00
C ALA A 12 38.75 -24.12 3.33
N GLN A 13 39.38 -22.96 3.48
CA GLN A 13 38.98 -22.00 4.49
C GLN A 13 37.53 -21.61 4.21
N ALA A 14 36.66 -21.88 5.19
CA ALA A 14 35.27 -21.47 5.15
C ALA A 14 35.21 -19.93 4.98
N PRO A 15 34.31 -19.39 4.14
CA PRO A 15 34.06 -17.95 4.11
C PRO A 15 33.64 -17.50 5.51
N GLY A 16 34.24 -16.42 6.01
CA GLY A 16 34.05 -15.93 7.38
C GLY A 16 32.58 -15.77 7.74
N THR A 17 32.06 -16.76 8.48
CA THR A 17 30.75 -16.76 9.13
C THR A 17 30.69 -15.56 10.05
N ALA A 18 29.67 -14.72 9.89
CA ALA A 18 29.34 -13.80 10.96
C ALA A 18 29.01 -14.64 12.21
N ALA A 19 29.23 -14.07 13.39
CA ALA A 19 28.88 -14.77 14.61
C ALA A 19 27.35 -14.81 14.68
N LEU A 20 26.77 -16.02 14.76
CA LEU A 20 25.34 -16.20 15.01
C LEU A 20 24.98 -15.49 16.35
N PRO A 21 23.77 -14.92 16.46
CA PRO A 21 23.32 -14.23 17.67
C PRO A 21 23.52 -15.06 18.94
N ALA A 22 23.73 -14.38 20.07
CA ALA A 22 23.84 -15.03 21.38
C ALA A 22 22.46 -15.59 21.80
N GLY A 23 22.34 -16.92 21.86
CA GLY A 23 21.12 -17.62 22.28
C GLY A 23 20.33 -18.27 21.13
N TYR A 24 19.32 -19.07 21.48
CA TYR A 24 18.38 -19.68 20.56
C TYR A 24 16.99 -19.07 20.75
N ILE A 25 16.34 -18.73 19.64
CA ILE A 25 14.95 -18.28 19.56
C ILE A 25 14.05 -19.52 19.69
N PRO A 26 13.09 -19.53 20.63
CA PRO A 26 12.18 -20.66 20.78
C PRO A 26 11.33 -20.89 19.54
N TYR A 27 11.19 -22.15 19.15
CA TYR A 27 10.16 -22.56 18.18
C TYR A 27 8.77 -22.34 18.78
N LYS A 28 7.82 -21.89 17.94
CA LYS A 28 6.42 -21.69 18.33
C LYS A 28 5.48 -22.26 17.27
N SER A 29 4.33 -22.77 17.72
CA SER A 29 3.25 -23.18 16.82
C SER A 29 2.59 -21.96 16.15
N ALA A 30 1.94 -22.16 14.99
CA ALA A 30 1.16 -21.11 14.36
C ALA A 30 0.12 -20.50 15.31
N ALA A 31 -0.57 -21.32 16.09
CA ALA A 31 -1.55 -20.85 17.07
C ALA A 31 -0.92 -19.86 18.07
N SER A 32 0.26 -20.17 18.62
CA SER A 32 0.96 -19.27 19.54
C SER A 32 1.48 -18.01 18.85
N LEU A 33 1.99 -18.14 17.62
CA LEU A 33 2.51 -17.01 16.85
C LEU A 33 1.40 -16.05 16.44
N LEU A 34 0.20 -16.54 16.15
CA LEU A 34 -0.95 -15.72 15.75
C LEU A 34 -1.78 -15.19 16.93
N ASP A 35 -1.43 -15.55 18.18
CA ASP A 35 -2.26 -15.26 19.35
C ASP A 35 -2.21 -13.79 19.82
N THR A 36 -1.32 -12.97 19.23
CA THR A 36 -1.16 -11.57 19.63
C THR A 36 -2.40 -10.74 19.26
N PRO A 37 -2.76 -9.70 20.03
CA PRO A 37 -3.89 -8.83 19.71
C PRO A 37 -3.81 -8.21 18.31
N ARG A 38 -2.62 -7.75 17.88
CA ARG A 38 -2.36 -7.21 16.53
C ARG A 38 -2.71 -8.23 15.45
N ARG A 39 -2.15 -9.44 15.53
CA ARG A 39 -2.31 -10.49 14.49
C ARG A 39 -3.75 -11.00 14.41
N LYS A 40 -4.42 -11.18 15.56
CA LYS A 40 -5.85 -11.52 15.59
C LYS A 40 -6.70 -10.48 14.88
N ARG A 41 -6.46 -9.19 15.15
CA ARG A 41 -7.19 -8.08 14.52
C ARG A 41 -6.94 -8.01 13.01
N LEU A 42 -5.70 -8.23 12.57
CA LEU A 42 -5.38 -8.33 11.14
C LEU A 42 -6.12 -9.50 10.48
N ILE A 43 -6.15 -10.68 11.10
CA ILE A 43 -6.87 -11.85 10.58
C ILE A 43 -8.38 -11.59 10.49
N GLU A 44 -8.97 -10.92 11.49
CA GLU A 44 -10.37 -10.50 11.45
C GLU A 44 -10.63 -9.52 10.30
N ASN A 45 -9.74 -8.55 10.09
CA ASN A 45 -9.82 -7.60 8.99
C ASN A 45 -9.76 -8.29 7.62
N ILE A 46 -8.82 -9.23 7.44
CA ILE A 46 -8.73 -10.07 6.23
C ILE A 46 -10.07 -10.80 6.01
N TRP A 47 -10.64 -11.42 7.05
CA TRP A 47 -11.92 -12.10 6.94
C TRP A 47 -13.06 -11.17 6.51
N HIS A 48 -13.18 -9.99 7.12
CA HIS A 48 -14.21 -9.00 6.78
C HIS A 48 -14.12 -8.46 5.35
N ARG A 49 -12.95 -8.57 4.70
CA ARG A 49 -12.74 -8.17 3.31
C ARG A 49 -12.97 -9.29 2.29
N THR A 50 -13.22 -10.51 2.77
CA THR A 50 -13.61 -11.65 1.94
C THR A 50 -15.11 -11.85 2.00
N SER A 51 -15.74 -12.35 0.93
CA SER A 51 -17.19 -12.61 0.91
C SER A 51 -17.54 -14.07 1.21
N VAL A 52 -16.70 -14.74 2.02
CA VAL A 52 -16.84 -16.15 2.36
C VAL A 52 -17.31 -16.38 3.80
N SER A 53 -17.99 -17.51 4.03
CA SER A 53 -18.36 -17.94 5.38
C SER A 53 -17.12 -18.20 6.26
N LYS A 54 -17.26 -18.21 7.59
CA LYS A 54 -16.12 -18.47 8.50
C LYS A 54 -15.44 -19.82 8.24
N ALA A 55 -16.22 -20.85 7.90
CA ALA A 55 -15.68 -22.17 7.57
C ALA A 55 -14.84 -22.15 6.27
N GLN A 56 -15.33 -21.46 5.23
CA GLN A 56 -14.58 -21.26 4.00
C GLN A 56 -13.36 -20.37 4.22
N PHE A 57 -13.48 -19.30 5.02
CA PHE A 57 -12.35 -18.45 5.39
C PHE A 57 -11.24 -19.27 6.04
N ASN A 58 -11.60 -20.16 6.98
CA ASN A 58 -10.63 -21.00 7.65
C ASN A 58 -9.86 -21.87 6.65
N LYS A 59 -10.57 -22.53 5.74
CA LYS A 59 -9.96 -23.42 4.74
C LYS A 59 -9.16 -22.68 3.67
N ILE A 60 -9.69 -21.57 3.14
CA ILE A 60 -9.11 -20.85 2.00
C ILE A 60 -7.97 -19.94 2.44
N TYR A 61 -8.10 -19.24 3.57
CA TYR A 61 -7.17 -18.18 3.96
C TYR A 61 -6.39 -18.52 5.24
N TYR A 62 -7.09 -18.88 6.33
CA TYR A 62 -6.46 -19.07 7.64
C TYR A 62 -5.47 -20.24 7.66
N GLU A 63 -5.83 -21.39 7.07
CA GLU A 63 -4.96 -22.56 7.01
C GLU A 63 -3.65 -22.29 6.22
N PRO A 64 -3.67 -21.67 5.02
CA PRO A 64 -2.44 -21.17 4.39
C PRO A 64 -1.65 -20.20 5.26
N ILE A 65 -2.31 -19.26 5.93
CA ILE A 65 -1.64 -18.33 6.85
C ILE A 65 -0.92 -19.11 7.96
N CYS A 66 -1.55 -20.13 8.56
CA CYS A 66 -0.91 -20.98 9.55
C CYS A 66 0.33 -21.69 8.99
N ARG A 67 0.25 -22.28 7.79
CA ARG A 67 1.41 -22.93 7.15
C ARG A 67 2.54 -21.95 6.84
N TYR A 68 2.20 -20.75 6.37
CA TYR A 68 3.17 -19.67 6.18
C TYR A 68 3.87 -19.31 7.49
N VAL A 69 3.09 -19.08 8.55
CA VAL A 69 3.61 -18.71 9.88
C VAL A 69 4.49 -19.80 10.48
N GLU A 70 4.12 -21.07 10.32
CA GLU A 70 4.97 -22.20 10.76
C GLU A 70 6.29 -22.25 10.02
N LEU A 71 6.30 -21.86 8.74
CA LEU A 71 7.49 -21.84 7.91
C LEU A 71 8.42 -20.65 8.23
N VAL A 72 7.88 -19.44 8.37
CA VAL A 72 8.67 -18.23 8.61
C VAL A 72 9.03 -18.02 10.08
N GLN A 73 8.28 -18.61 11.02
CA GLN A 73 8.49 -18.46 12.46
C GLN A 73 8.64 -16.97 12.86
N GLN A 74 9.60 -16.65 13.72
CA GLN A 74 9.88 -15.29 14.19
C GLN A 74 10.99 -14.64 13.36
N LEU A 75 11.21 -15.07 12.11
CA LEU A 75 12.20 -14.43 11.25
C LEU A 75 11.77 -12.98 10.90
N PRO A 76 12.73 -12.04 10.83
CA PRO A 76 12.48 -10.66 10.42
C PRO A 76 12.29 -10.55 8.90
N ALA A 77 11.48 -9.58 8.44
CA ALA A 77 11.23 -9.39 7.00
C ALA A 77 12.29 -8.54 6.30
N SER A 78 13.08 -7.81 7.08
CA SER A 78 14.12 -6.91 6.61
C SER A 78 15.23 -6.82 7.65
N GLU A 79 16.33 -6.18 7.29
CA GLU A 79 17.52 -6.05 8.14
C GLU A 79 17.60 -4.73 8.89
N ASN A 80 17.19 -3.66 8.22
CA ASN A 80 17.37 -2.28 8.67
C ASN A 80 16.08 -1.45 8.52
N HIS A 81 14.94 -2.09 8.24
CA HIS A 81 13.65 -1.43 8.03
C HIS A 81 12.67 -1.72 9.17
N HIS A 82 11.45 -1.19 9.05
CA HIS A 82 10.41 -1.24 10.08
C HIS A 82 10.01 -2.68 10.47
N HIS A 83 10.19 -3.69 9.62
CA HIS A 83 10.00 -5.11 9.98
C HIS A 83 11.30 -5.86 10.34
N ALA A 84 12.35 -5.16 10.79
CA ALA A 84 13.61 -5.73 11.23
C ALA A 84 13.59 -6.21 12.70
N TYR A 85 12.52 -6.90 13.09
CA TYR A 85 12.32 -7.44 14.44
C TYR A 85 11.82 -8.89 14.38
N LEU A 86 11.88 -9.59 15.52
CA LEU A 86 11.42 -10.97 15.63
C LEU A 86 9.91 -11.08 15.37
N GLY A 87 9.55 -11.84 14.33
CA GLY A 87 8.16 -11.97 13.87
C GLY A 87 7.77 -10.98 12.77
N GLY A 88 8.69 -10.12 12.32
CA GLY A 88 8.42 -9.15 11.27
C GLY A 88 7.91 -9.76 9.96
N MET A 89 8.33 -10.98 9.57
CA MET A 89 7.78 -11.67 8.39
C MET A 89 6.29 -12.00 8.51
N ILE A 90 5.81 -12.26 9.73
CA ILE A 90 4.39 -12.57 9.97
C ILE A 90 3.58 -11.29 9.86
N ASP A 91 4.02 -10.24 10.54
CA ASP A 91 3.30 -8.96 10.59
C ASP A 91 3.24 -8.32 9.20
N HIS A 92 4.38 -8.25 8.50
CA HIS A 92 4.48 -7.82 7.09
C HIS A 92 3.51 -8.59 6.19
N GLY A 93 3.52 -9.92 6.26
CA GLY A 93 2.66 -10.77 5.42
C GLY A 93 1.17 -10.52 5.68
N LEU A 94 0.75 -10.42 6.94
CA LEU A 94 -0.66 -10.17 7.29
C LEU A 94 -1.12 -8.77 6.89
N GLU A 95 -0.26 -7.76 7.04
CA GLU A 95 -0.55 -6.37 6.67
C GLU A 95 -0.74 -6.22 5.17
N ILE A 96 0.16 -6.79 4.37
CA ILE A 96 0.07 -6.71 2.92
C ILE A 96 -1.17 -7.44 2.42
N ILE A 97 -1.57 -8.57 3.01
CA ILE A 97 -2.87 -9.20 2.65
C ILE A 97 -4.03 -8.23 2.95
N ALA A 98 -4.06 -7.61 4.13
CA ALA A 98 -5.13 -6.72 4.53
C ALA A 98 -5.25 -5.50 3.59
N TYR A 99 -4.11 -4.86 3.25
CA TYR A 99 -4.08 -3.76 2.28
C TYR A 99 -4.42 -4.23 0.87
N ALA A 100 -3.89 -5.35 0.41
CA ALA A 100 -4.15 -5.88 -0.93
C ALA A 100 -5.64 -6.18 -1.12
N LEU A 101 -6.31 -6.77 -0.12
CA LEU A 101 -7.75 -7.00 -0.16
C LEU A 101 -8.55 -5.70 -0.07
N LYS A 102 -8.10 -4.67 0.68
CA LYS A 102 -8.71 -3.33 0.68
C LYS A 102 -8.66 -2.71 -0.71
N ILE A 103 -7.49 -2.74 -1.35
CA ILE A 103 -7.28 -2.19 -2.70
C ILE A 103 -8.11 -2.97 -3.71
N ARG A 104 -8.12 -4.30 -3.64
CA ARG A 104 -8.93 -5.18 -4.50
C ARG A 104 -10.41 -4.78 -4.52
N GLN A 105 -10.99 -4.31 -3.41
CA GLN A 105 -12.41 -3.92 -3.35
C GLN A 105 -12.77 -2.77 -4.32
N SER A 106 -11.78 -1.99 -4.77
CA SER A 106 -11.98 -0.95 -5.80
C SER A 106 -11.91 -1.48 -7.24
N TYR A 107 -11.54 -2.75 -7.43
CA TYR A 107 -11.43 -3.38 -8.74
C TYR A 107 -12.58 -4.35 -9.01
N VAL A 108 -13.01 -4.38 -10.26
CA VAL A 108 -13.85 -5.45 -10.79
C VAL A 108 -12.95 -6.38 -11.61
N LEU A 109 -12.62 -7.55 -11.04
CA LEU A 109 -11.68 -8.51 -11.61
C LEU A 109 -12.40 -9.76 -12.14
N PRO A 110 -11.96 -10.35 -13.26
CA PRO A 110 -10.87 -9.90 -14.15
C PRO A 110 -11.23 -8.63 -14.92
N ILE A 111 -10.22 -7.82 -15.26
CA ILE A 111 -10.42 -6.59 -16.04
C ILE A 111 -10.86 -6.96 -17.47
N GLY A 112 -11.87 -6.26 -17.99
CA GLY A 112 -12.34 -6.46 -19.37
C GLY A 112 -13.16 -7.73 -19.61
N SER A 113 -13.43 -8.52 -18.57
CA SER A 113 -14.34 -9.68 -18.63
C SER A 113 -15.81 -9.27 -18.47
N THR A 114 -16.74 -10.17 -18.81
CA THR A 114 -18.18 -9.92 -18.60
C THR A 114 -18.52 -9.95 -17.10
N ALA A 115 -19.62 -9.29 -16.71
CA ALA A 115 -20.06 -9.27 -15.31
C ALA A 115 -20.31 -10.68 -14.73
N GLU A 116 -20.80 -11.61 -15.56
CA GLU A 116 -20.98 -13.02 -15.19
C GLU A 116 -19.64 -13.72 -14.92
N GLN A 117 -18.65 -13.51 -15.78
CA GLN A 117 -17.28 -14.02 -15.60
C GLN A 117 -16.61 -13.40 -14.38
N GLN A 118 -16.79 -12.11 -14.14
CA GLN A 118 -16.26 -11.40 -12.96
C GLN A 118 -16.88 -11.93 -11.67
N SER A 119 -18.21 -12.10 -11.65
CA SER A 119 -18.92 -12.64 -10.48
C SER A 119 -18.50 -14.08 -10.19
N SER A 120 -18.48 -14.95 -11.21
CA SER A 120 -18.13 -16.37 -11.05
C SER A 120 -16.68 -16.63 -10.61
N GLN A 121 -15.76 -15.69 -10.86
CA GLN A 121 -14.35 -15.81 -10.51
C GLN A 121 -13.93 -14.90 -9.35
N SER A 122 -14.84 -14.07 -8.80
CA SER A 122 -14.52 -13.06 -7.79
C SER A 122 -13.73 -13.65 -6.63
N GLU A 123 -14.18 -14.77 -6.07
CA GLU A 123 -13.50 -15.41 -4.94
C GLU A 123 -12.12 -15.96 -5.28
N ALA A 124 -11.95 -16.50 -6.50
CA ALA A 124 -10.64 -16.94 -6.96
C ALA A 124 -9.66 -15.76 -7.05
N TRP A 125 -10.10 -14.63 -7.59
CA TRP A 125 -9.30 -13.42 -7.65
C TRP A 125 -9.00 -12.83 -6.26
N SER A 126 -9.95 -12.89 -5.30
CA SER A 126 -9.67 -12.55 -3.90
C SER A 126 -8.56 -13.39 -3.31
N ALA A 127 -8.66 -14.71 -3.46
CA ALA A 127 -7.70 -15.64 -2.94
C ALA A 127 -6.32 -15.47 -3.61
N GLY A 128 -6.28 -15.31 -4.92
CA GLY A 128 -5.03 -15.10 -5.65
C GLY A 128 -4.34 -13.77 -5.29
N VAL A 129 -5.10 -12.69 -5.06
CA VAL A 129 -4.53 -11.43 -4.51
C VAL A 129 -3.94 -11.68 -3.13
N ALA A 130 -4.69 -12.31 -2.22
CA ALA A 130 -4.23 -12.59 -0.86
C ALA A 130 -2.99 -13.50 -0.84
N PHE A 131 -2.95 -14.55 -1.67
CA PHE A 131 -1.80 -15.45 -1.73
C PHE A 131 -0.58 -14.79 -2.36
N SER A 132 -0.77 -13.96 -3.39
CA SER A 132 0.33 -13.18 -3.97
C SER A 132 0.92 -12.22 -2.95
N ALA A 133 0.06 -11.50 -2.23
CA ALA A 133 0.44 -10.62 -1.13
C ALA A 133 1.17 -11.38 0.00
N LEU A 134 0.67 -12.52 0.44
CA LEU A 134 1.30 -13.31 1.50
C LEU A 134 2.67 -13.85 1.10
N LEU A 135 2.83 -14.24 -0.17
CA LEU A 135 3.96 -15.03 -0.64
C LEU A 135 5.00 -14.23 -1.43
N HIS A 136 4.75 -12.96 -1.78
CA HIS A 136 5.67 -12.17 -2.62
C HIS A 136 7.12 -12.16 -2.08
N ASP A 137 7.27 -12.16 -0.76
CA ASP A 137 8.55 -12.11 -0.06
C ASP A 137 8.98 -13.45 0.56
N ILE A 138 8.25 -14.55 0.33
CA ILE A 138 8.55 -15.83 0.98
C ILE A 138 9.94 -16.37 0.60
N GLY A 139 10.47 -16.01 -0.58
CA GLY A 139 11.81 -16.43 -0.99
C GLY A 139 12.92 -15.92 -0.06
N LYS A 140 12.69 -14.86 0.71
CA LYS A 140 13.68 -14.30 1.67
C LYS A 140 14.16 -15.36 2.65
N ILE A 141 13.27 -16.23 3.14
CA ILE A 141 13.64 -17.29 4.10
C ILE A 141 14.48 -18.42 3.48
N ALA A 142 14.56 -18.51 2.15
CA ALA A 142 15.40 -19.48 1.45
C ALA A 142 16.81 -18.94 1.13
N VAL A 143 16.94 -17.64 0.85
CA VAL A 143 18.18 -17.08 0.27
C VAL A 143 18.76 -15.91 1.06
N ASP A 144 17.96 -15.20 1.85
CA ASP A 144 18.42 -13.98 2.53
C ASP A 144 18.88 -14.21 3.97
N VAL A 145 18.41 -15.30 4.59
CA VAL A 145 18.81 -15.71 5.94
C VAL A 145 19.39 -17.13 5.96
N SER A 146 20.38 -17.32 6.81
CA SER A 146 20.95 -18.63 7.15
C SER A 146 20.47 -19.01 8.55
N VAL A 147 19.76 -20.13 8.66
CA VAL A 147 19.18 -20.59 9.94
C VAL A 147 19.89 -21.84 10.43
N GLN A 148 20.28 -21.83 11.69
CA GLN A 148 20.81 -22.99 12.40
C GLN A 148 19.85 -23.42 13.52
N LEU A 149 19.45 -24.69 13.50
CA LEU A 149 18.65 -25.32 14.54
C LEU A 149 19.49 -25.61 15.79
N LYS A 150 18.84 -25.80 16.94
CA LYS A 150 19.46 -26.16 18.22
C LYS A 150 20.30 -27.43 18.15
N SER A 151 19.89 -28.39 17.33
CA SER A 151 20.67 -29.60 17.00
C SER A 151 21.98 -29.33 16.24
N GLY A 152 22.26 -28.09 15.86
CA GLY A 152 23.44 -27.66 15.09
C GLY A 152 23.28 -27.80 13.57
N LYS A 153 22.17 -28.40 13.10
CA LYS A 153 21.86 -28.57 11.68
C LYS A 153 21.46 -27.24 11.04
N THR A 154 21.86 -27.03 9.78
CA THR A 154 21.34 -25.94 8.96
C THR A 154 19.93 -26.26 8.50
N TRP A 155 18.98 -25.37 8.76
CA TRP A 155 17.62 -25.48 8.25
C TRP A 155 17.57 -25.00 6.79
N ARG A 156 16.73 -25.66 5.98
CA ARG A 156 16.44 -25.25 4.61
C ARG A 156 14.93 -25.20 4.43
N ALA A 157 14.41 -24.06 4.02
CA ALA A 157 12.97 -23.81 3.93
C ALA A 157 12.22 -24.84 3.05
N TRP A 158 12.84 -25.37 1.98
CA TRP A 158 12.22 -26.39 1.13
C TRP A 158 12.06 -27.77 1.78
N HIS A 159 12.72 -28.03 2.92
CA HIS A 159 12.49 -29.23 3.73
C HIS A 159 11.28 -29.13 4.65
N GLY A 160 10.62 -27.95 4.73
CA GLY A 160 9.43 -27.72 5.53
C GLY A 160 9.69 -26.86 6.77
N PRO A 161 8.69 -26.75 7.67
CA PRO A 161 8.77 -25.87 8.83
C PRO A 161 9.88 -26.29 9.80
N MET A 162 10.36 -25.33 10.58
CA MET A 162 11.27 -25.59 11.71
C MET A 162 10.55 -26.43 12.77
N ASN A 163 11.31 -27.20 13.56
CA ASN A 163 10.77 -28.08 14.60
C ASN A 163 11.55 -28.02 15.93
N GLU A 164 12.51 -27.10 16.02
CA GLU A 164 13.40 -26.90 17.17
C GLU A 164 13.69 -25.41 17.32
N ASP A 165 14.14 -24.98 18.50
CA ASP A 165 14.69 -23.64 18.69
C ASP A 165 15.82 -23.38 17.68
N TYR A 166 15.98 -22.14 17.27
CA TYR A 166 16.87 -21.80 16.16
C TYR A 166 17.54 -20.45 16.38
N ARG A 167 18.57 -20.18 15.59
CA ARG A 167 19.20 -18.87 15.46
C ARG A 167 19.45 -18.60 14.00
N PHE A 168 19.51 -17.34 13.62
CA PHE A 168 19.70 -16.96 12.24
C PHE A 168 20.71 -15.83 12.11
N GLU A 169 21.32 -15.74 10.93
CA GLU A 169 22.10 -14.60 10.49
C GLU A 169 21.69 -14.25 9.07
N TYR A 170 21.98 -13.04 8.64
CA TYR A 170 21.75 -12.65 7.27
C TYR A 170 22.92 -13.03 6.37
N VAL A 171 22.60 -13.45 5.15
CA VAL A 171 23.61 -13.84 4.16
C VAL A 171 24.33 -12.58 3.64
N LYS A 172 25.67 -12.59 3.62
CA LYS A 172 26.47 -11.48 3.07
C LYS A 172 26.40 -11.48 1.53
N GLY A 173 26.37 -10.28 0.93
CA GLY A 173 26.38 -10.13 -0.53
C GLY A 173 25.10 -10.62 -1.22
N ARG A 174 23.95 -10.44 -0.57
CA ARG A 174 22.64 -10.82 -1.11
C ARG A 174 22.39 -10.20 -2.48
N LYS A 175 21.80 -11.01 -3.36
CA LYS A 175 21.25 -10.56 -4.63
C LYS A 175 19.77 -10.33 -4.40
N TYR A 176 19.34 -9.08 -4.23
CA TYR A 176 17.96 -8.75 -3.86
C TYR A 176 16.93 -9.35 -4.82
N ASN A 177 17.17 -9.40 -6.13
CA ASN A 177 16.24 -10.04 -7.08
C ASN A 177 16.15 -11.58 -6.95
N LEU A 178 17.02 -12.23 -6.16
CA LEU A 178 17.04 -13.68 -6.03
C LEU A 178 15.86 -14.20 -5.19
N HIS A 179 15.34 -13.43 -4.24
CA HIS A 179 14.22 -13.91 -3.42
C HIS A 179 12.94 -14.07 -4.26
N GLY A 180 12.69 -13.21 -5.25
CA GLY A 180 11.57 -13.41 -6.19
C GLY A 180 11.68 -14.76 -6.90
N ALA A 181 12.83 -15.06 -7.51
CA ALA A 181 13.06 -16.37 -8.11
C ALA A 181 12.98 -17.53 -7.08
N ALA A 182 13.44 -17.31 -5.85
CA ALA A 182 13.44 -18.32 -4.79
C ALA A 182 12.05 -18.60 -4.20
N ALA A 183 11.06 -17.72 -4.36
CA ALA A 183 9.69 -17.97 -3.94
C ALA A 183 9.12 -19.24 -4.59
N GLY A 184 9.55 -19.55 -5.81
CA GLY A 184 9.24 -20.79 -6.53
C GLY A 184 9.62 -22.08 -5.79
N LEU A 185 10.57 -22.02 -4.86
CA LEU A 185 10.97 -23.17 -4.03
C LEU A 185 9.96 -23.46 -2.92
N LEU A 186 9.10 -22.49 -2.56
CA LEU A 186 8.39 -22.47 -1.28
C LEU A 186 6.89 -22.29 -1.36
N PHE A 187 6.31 -21.71 -2.41
CA PHE A 187 4.86 -21.45 -2.43
C PHE A 187 4.02 -22.74 -2.25
N ASN A 188 4.52 -23.89 -2.69
CA ASN A 188 3.89 -25.21 -2.51
C ASN A 188 3.95 -25.76 -1.06
N LYS A 189 4.68 -25.10 -0.17
CA LYS A 189 4.67 -25.38 1.28
C LYS A 189 3.52 -24.67 1.98
N VAL A 190 2.99 -23.62 1.35
CA VAL A 190 1.90 -22.81 1.88
C VAL A 190 0.58 -23.14 1.17
N LEU A 191 0.59 -23.24 -0.15
CA LEU A 191 -0.56 -23.62 -0.97
C LEU A 191 -0.52 -25.12 -1.27
N LEU A 192 -1.57 -25.84 -0.88
CA LEU A 192 -1.70 -27.28 -1.14
C LEU A 192 -2.16 -27.55 -2.58
N PRO A 193 -1.96 -28.77 -3.12
CA PRO A 193 -2.33 -29.12 -4.50
C PRO A 193 -3.75 -28.71 -4.87
N ASP A 194 -4.75 -29.04 -4.07
CA ASP A 194 -6.16 -28.67 -4.34
C ASP A 194 -6.38 -27.15 -4.50
N GLN A 195 -5.63 -26.33 -3.76
CA GLN A 195 -5.73 -24.86 -3.85
C GLN A 195 -5.06 -24.35 -5.13
N MET A 196 -3.92 -24.94 -5.50
CA MET A 196 -3.23 -24.61 -6.75
C MET A 196 -4.04 -25.07 -7.95
N ASP A 197 -4.61 -26.27 -7.92
CA ASP A 197 -5.49 -26.82 -8.97
C ASP A 197 -6.76 -25.97 -9.13
N TRP A 198 -7.31 -25.45 -8.04
CA TRP A 198 -8.43 -24.50 -8.10
C TRP A 198 -8.04 -23.18 -8.78
N LEU A 199 -6.93 -22.56 -8.38
CA LEU A 199 -6.47 -21.29 -8.98
C LEU A 199 -6.06 -21.46 -10.45
N ALA A 200 -5.45 -22.60 -10.80
CA ALA A 200 -4.99 -22.91 -12.15
C ALA A 200 -6.13 -23.03 -13.18
N GLN A 201 -7.38 -23.25 -12.74
CA GLN A 201 -8.56 -23.20 -13.61
C GLN A 201 -8.77 -21.79 -14.21
N TYR A 202 -8.26 -20.75 -13.56
CA TYR A 202 -8.36 -19.36 -13.99
C TYR A 202 -7.01 -18.90 -14.55
N ARG A 203 -6.79 -19.17 -15.84
CA ARG A 203 -5.46 -19.03 -16.48
C ARG A 203 -4.83 -17.64 -16.36
N GLU A 204 -5.62 -16.58 -16.47
CA GLU A 204 -5.15 -15.20 -16.33
C GLU A 204 -4.63 -14.92 -14.90
N LEU A 205 -5.46 -15.24 -13.90
CA LEU A 205 -5.10 -15.15 -12.49
C LEU A 205 -3.85 -15.98 -12.16
N TRP A 206 -3.83 -17.24 -12.61
CA TRP A 206 -2.73 -18.15 -12.35
C TRP A 206 -1.42 -17.65 -12.94
N SER A 207 -1.43 -17.21 -14.21
CA SER A 207 -0.25 -16.65 -14.86
C SER A 207 0.26 -15.40 -14.13
N SER A 208 -0.65 -14.49 -13.80
CA SER A 208 -0.35 -13.26 -13.09
C SER A 208 0.27 -13.54 -11.72
N MET A 209 -0.31 -14.46 -10.94
CA MET A 209 0.22 -14.87 -9.64
C MET A 209 1.63 -15.44 -9.76
N LEU A 210 1.89 -16.34 -10.72
CA LEU A 210 3.23 -16.90 -10.93
C LEU A 210 4.27 -15.82 -11.25
N PHE A 211 3.91 -14.82 -12.06
CA PHE A 211 4.81 -13.70 -12.37
C PHE A 211 5.06 -12.80 -11.15
N VAL A 212 4.05 -12.49 -10.34
CA VAL A 212 4.25 -11.78 -9.07
C VAL A 212 5.22 -12.53 -8.18
N LEU A 213 4.99 -13.83 -7.97
CA LEU A 213 5.84 -14.64 -7.10
C LEU A 213 7.26 -14.77 -7.64
N ALA A 214 7.46 -14.81 -8.96
CA ALA A 214 8.77 -14.83 -9.58
C ALA A 214 9.51 -13.47 -9.52
N GLY A 215 8.88 -12.41 -9.02
CA GLY A 215 9.43 -11.06 -9.00
C GLY A 215 9.41 -10.36 -10.37
N GLN A 216 8.54 -10.78 -11.28
CA GLN A 216 8.39 -10.23 -12.64
C GLN A 216 7.09 -9.41 -12.74
N SER A 217 7.03 -8.30 -12.01
CA SER A 217 5.82 -7.46 -11.89
C SER A 217 5.33 -6.93 -13.25
N GLU A 218 6.25 -6.70 -14.20
CA GLU A 218 5.96 -6.22 -15.54
C GLU A 218 5.08 -7.18 -16.37
N HIS A 219 5.07 -8.47 -16.02
CA HIS A 219 4.27 -9.50 -16.67
C HIS A 219 2.99 -9.87 -15.89
N ALA A 220 2.83 -9.31 -14.69
CA ALA A 220 1.77 -9.69 -13.75
C ALA A 220 0.53 -8.79 -13.78
N GLY A 221 0.55 -7.67 -14.50
CA GLY A 221 -0.62 -6.80 -14.67
C GLY A 221 -1.22 -6.33 -13.34
N VAL A 222 -2.55 -6.32 -13.25
CA VAL A 222 -3.28 -5.74 -12.09
C VAL A 222 -2.94 -6.38 -10.74
N LEU A 223 -2.56 -7.65 -10.72
CA LEU A 223 -2.20 -8.33 -9.47
C LEU A 223 -0.89 -7.76 -8.90
N ALA A 224 0.10 -7.46 -9.75
CA ALA A 224 1.32 -6.78 -9.33
C ALA A 224 1.03 -5.36 -8.87
N ASP A 225 0.17 -4.61 -9.59
CA ASP A 225 -0.24 -3.26 -9.17
C ASP A 225 -0.83 -3.28 -7.75
N ILE A 226 -1.73 -4.23 -7.47
CA ILE A 226 -2.38 -4.36 -6.16
C ILE A 226 -1.37 -4.71 -5.07
N VAL A 227 -0.50 -5.72 -5.30
CA VAL A 227 0.48 -6.17 -4.30
C VAL A 227 1.51 -5.07 -4.02
N GLN A 228 1.97 -4.36 -5.04
CA GLN A 228 2.94 -3.29 -4.87
C GLN A 228 2.35 -2.07 -4.16
N ALA A 229 1.12 -1.69 -4.48
CA ALA A 229 0.42 -0.63 -3.75
C ALA A 229 0.16 -1.03 -2.29
N ALA A 230 -0.13 -2.31 -2.01
CA ALA A 230 -0.30 -2.82 -0.65
C ALA A 230 1.01 -2.76 0.17
N ASP A 231 2.13 -3.15 -0.42
CA ASP A 231 3.46 -3.07 0.18
C ASP A 231 3.87 -1.61 0.47
N GLN A 232 3.61 -0.69 -0.47
CA GLN A 232 3.85 0.73 -0.24
C GLN A 232 2.97 1.30 0.89
N ALA A 233 1.72 0.86 0.97
CA ALA A 233 0.79 1.29 2.00
C ALA A 233 1.19 0.81 3.40
N SER A 234 1.70 -0.41 3.55
CA SER A 234 2.19 -0.91 4.84
C SER A 234 3.42 -0.13 5.30
N VAL A 235 4.37 0.13 4.40
CA VAL A 235 5.55 0.95 4.71
C VAL A 235 5.14 2.38 5.11
N ALA A 236 4.22 2.99 4.37
CA ALA A 236 3.77 4.35 4.66
C ALA A 236 3.11 4.45 6.04
N SER A 237 2.25 3.48 6.38
CA SER A 237 1.55 3.50 7.67
C SER A 237 2.49 3.39 8.86
N GLU A 238 3.50 2.52 8.78
CA GLU A 238 4.44 2.29 9.89
C GLU A 238 5.47 3.44 10.03
N LEU A 239 5.66 4.25 8.97
CA LEU A 239 6.47 5.47 9.01
C LEU A 239 5.68 6.72 9.44
N GLY A 240 4.43 6.57 9.90
CA GLY A 240 3.54 7.68 10.28
C GLY A 240 2.99 8.47 9.08
N GLY A 241 3.08 7.91 7.88
CA GLY A 241 2.51 8.45 6.65
C GLY A 241 1.06 8.00 6.41
N ASN A 242 0.36 8.67 5.49
CA ASN A 242 -1.03 8.34 5.16
C ASN A 242 -1.09 7.19 4.10
N PRO A 243 -1.63 6.01 4.44
CA PRO A 243 -1.73 4.86 3.53
C PRO A 243 -2.65 5.11 2.35
N ASP A 244 -3.72 5.90 2.51
CA ASP A 244 -4.62 6.23 1.41
C ASP A 244 -3.94 7.15 0.38
N ARG A 245 -3.02 8.02 0.83
CA ARG A 245 -2.15 8.77 -0.09
C ARG A 245 -1.15 7.87 -0.81
N ALA A 246 -0.57 6.88 -0.13
CA ALA A 246 0.33 5.90 -0.76
C ALA A 246 -0.41 5.04 -1.81
N ILE A 247 -1.65 4.65 -1.54
CA ILE A 247 -2.51 3.89 -2.48
C ILE A 247 -2.95 4.76 -3.67
N ALA A 248 -3.24 6.03 -3.44
CA ALA A 248 -3.69 6.98 -4.47
C ALA A 248 -2.53 7.60 -5.27
N ALA A 249 -1.28 7.38 -4.84
CA ALA A 249 -0.10 7.88 -5.54
C ALA A 249 -0.09 7.37 -6.99
N PRO A 250 0.25 8.20 -7.99
CA PRO A 250 0.28 7.80 -9.38
C PRO A 250 1.11 6.52 -9.57
N LYS A 251 0.60 5.58 -10.39
CA LYS A 251 1.15 4.24 -10.71
C LYS A 251 2.61 4.21 -11.19
N ASN A 252 3.28 5.34 -11.29
CA ASN A 252 4.72 5.37 -11.45
C ASN A 252 5.33 5.08 -10.09
N THR A 253 5.58 3.81 -9.83
CA THR A 253 6.33 3.36 -8.66
C THR A 253 7.62 4.16 -8.55
N ILE A 254 8.05 4.52 -7.34
CA ILE A 254 9.31 5.26 -7.15
C ILE A 254 10.48 4.57 -7.90
N GLN A 255 10.47 3.24 -7.94
CA GLN A 255 11.37 2.43 -8.75
C GLN A 255 11.29 2.76 -10.25
N LYS A 256 10.09 2.74 -10.83
CA LYS A 256 9.88 3.06 -12.25
C LYS A 256 10.29 4.50 -12.54
N GLN A 257 9.92 5.45 -11.68
CA GLN A 257 10.32 6.86 -11.82
C GLN A 257 11.85 7.02 -11.78
N LEU A 258 12.52 6.34 -10.86
CA LEU A 258 13.98 6.35 -10.76
C LEU A 258 14.63 5.71 -11.98
N ILE A 259 14.11 4.59 -12.49
CA ILE A 259 14.62 3.93 -13.70
C ILE A 259 14.40 4.81 -14.93
N GLU A 260 13.19 5.36 -15.11
CA GLU A 260 12.86 6.24 -16.24
C GLU A 260 13.68 7.53 -16.20
N GLY A 261 13.81 8.15 -15.02
CA GLY A 261 14.67 9.32 -14.84
C GLY A 261 16.13 9.00 -15.14
N LEU A 262 16.65 7.87 -14.65
CA LEU A 262 18.03 7.45 -14.92
C LEU A 262 18.26 7.15 -16.41
N ARG A 263 17.30 6.51 -17.09
CA ARG A 263 17.33 6.29 -18.54
C ARG A 263 17.34 7.61 -19.30
N TYR A 264 16.46 8.53 -18.93
CA TYR A 264 16.40 9.85 -19.55
C TYR A 264 17.72 10.60 -19.38
N LEU A 265 18.27 10.63 -18.17
CA LEU A 265 19.55 11.28 -17.90
C LEU A 265 20.68 10.69 -18.72
N ILE A 266 20.83 9.36 -18.75
CA ILE A 266 21.93 8.71 -19.48
C ILE A 266 21.79 8.87 -20.99
N LYS A 267 20.56 8.86 -21.52
CA LYS A 267 20.31 8.97 -22.97
C LYS A 267 20.39 10.41 -23.47
N ASN A 268 20.06 11.40 -22.64
CA ASN A 268 19.85 12.78 -23.10
C ASN A 268 20.74 13.84 -22.44
N GLU A 269 21.20 13.65 -21.19
CA GLU A 269 21.85 14.73 -20.43
C GLU A 269 23.27 14.42 -19.96
N LEU A 270 23.55 13.17 -19.57
CA LEU A 270 24.84 12.77 -19.04
C LEU A 270 25.79 12.42 -20.19
N LYS A 271 27.01 12.95 -20.10
CA LYS A 271 28.04 12.69 -21.10
C LYS A 271 28.89 11.49 -20.70
N LEU A 272 28.65 10.35 -21.34
CA LEU A 272 29.45 9.14 -21.12
C LEU A 272 30.71 9.11 -21.98
N ASN A 273 31.76 8.47 -21.47
CA ASN A 273 33.01 8.13 -22.18
C ASN A 273 33.74 9.31 -22.83
N GLN A 274 33.62 10.52 -22.26
CA GLN A 274 34.32 11.70 -22.79
C GLN A 274 35.82 11.66 -22.47
N SER A 275 36.62 12.31 -23.33
CA SER A 275 38.08 12.40 -23.18
C SER A 275 38.53 13.29 -22.02
N GLU A 276 37.67 14.22 -21.57
CA GLU A 276 37.96 15.17 -20.50
C GLU A 276 36.89 15.10 -19.38
N ALA A 277 35.83 15.91 -19.46
CA ALA A 277 34.76 15.94 -18.47
C ALA A 277 33.66 14.93 -18.84
N SER A 278 33.68 13.76 -18.20
CA SER A 278 32.64 12.74 -18.32
C SER A 278 31.80 12.66 -17.05
N ASP A 279 30.49 12.51 -17.21
CA ASP A 279 29.56 12.26 -16.10
C ASP A 279 29.52 10.77 -15.70
N GLY A 280 30.10 9.90 -16.53
CA GLY A 280 30.23 8.47 -16.27
C GLY A 280 30.92 7.70 -17.39
N TRP A 281 31.18 6.42 -17.13
CA TRP A 281 31.86 5.51 -18.05
C TRP A 281 31.07 4.23 -18.27
N TYR A 282 30.81 3.91 -19.52
CA TYR A 282 30.25 2.62 -19.92
C TYR A 282 31.37 1.65 -20.26
N CYS A 283 31.56 0.61 -19.46
CA CYS A 283 32.44 -0.53 -19.74
C CYS A 283 31.51 -1.72 -19.86
N ASN A 284 31.41 -2.42 -21.01
CA ASN A 284 30.39 -3.44 -21.34
C ASN A 284 29.60 -4.18 -20.21
N ASP A 285 30.21 -4.50 -19.07
CA ASP A 285 29.62 -5.11 -17.88
C ASP A 285 28.82 -4.15 -16.95
N ALA A 286 29.11 -2.84 -16.96
CA ALA A 286 28.53 -1.84 -16.07
C ALA A 286 28.58 -0.40 -16.60
N VAL A 287 27.63 0.43 -16.14
CA VAL A 287 27.69 1.88 -16.26
C VAL A 287 28.15 2.46 -14.93
N TRP A 288 29.26 3.18 -14.94
CA TRP A 288 29.87 3.84 -13.79
C TRP A 288 29.52 5.32 -13.80
N LEU A 289 28.60 5.75 -12.94
CA LEU A 289 28.08 7.12 -12.93
C LEU A 289 28.66 7.89 -11.75
N VAL A 290 29.19 9.10 -11.98
CA VAL A 290 29.76 9.92 -10.89
C VAL A 290 28.66 10.24 -9.88
N SER A 291 28.84 9.77 -8.64
CA SER A 291 27.77 9.62 -7.65
C SER A 291 27.04 10.92 -7.35
N LYS A 292 27.79 12.02 -7.10
CA LYS A 292 27.22 13.34 -6.82
C LYS A 292 26.44 13.87 -8.01
N THR A 293 27.05 13.86 -9.20
CA THR A 293 26.45 14.41 -10.42
C THR A 293 25.13 13.73 -10.77
N VAL A 294 25.10 12.39 -10.79
CA VAL A 294 23.88 11.67 -11.15
C VAL A 294 22.79 11.83 -10.09
N SER A 295 23.15 11.90 -8.80
CA SER A 295 22.17 12.08 -7.72
C SER A 295 21.47 13.42 -7.80
N ASP A 296 22.26 14.49 -7.99
CA ASP A 296 21.73 15.85 -8.04
C ASP A 296 20.85 16.05 -9.28
N ARG A 297 21.28 15.53 -10.44
CA ARG A 297 20.47 15.60 -11.67
C ARG A 297 19.24 14.70 -11.62
N LEU A 298 19.32 13.51 -11.03
CA LEU A 298 18.17 12.60 -10.90
C LEU A 298 17.11 13.21 -10.00
N ARG A 299 17.51 13.79 -8.86
CA ARG A 299 16.60 14.54 -7.99
C ARG A 299 15.95 15.70 -8.74
N ALA A 300 16.74 16.53 -9.42
CA ALA A 300 16.22 17.67 -10.17
C ALA A 300 15.22 17.23 -11.25
N HIS A 301 15.53 16.16 -11.99
CA HIS A 301 14.64 15.61 -13.00
C HIS A 301 13.32 15.13 -12.38
N MET A 302 13.39 14.33 -11.31
CA MET A 302 12.19 13.82 -10.65
C MET A 302 11.28 14.93 -10.13
N LEU A 303 11.86 15.96 -9.49
CA LEU A 303 11.11 17.14 -9.04
C LEU A 303 10.47 17.89 -10.22
N SER A 304 11.19 18.05 -11.34
CA SER A 304 10.66 18.71 -12.54
C SER A 304 9.51 17.96 -13.20
N THR A 305 9.47 16.63 -13.06
CA THR A 305 8.40 15.77 -13.58
C THR A 305 7.20 15.65 -12.62
N GLY A 306 7.20 16.37 -11.50
CA GLY A 306 6.13 16.35 -10.51
C GLY A 306 6.11 15.08 -9.64
N ALA A 307 7.25 14.40 -9.47
CA ALA A 307 7.34 13.24 -8.59
C ALA A 307 7.22 13.66 -7.11
N GLU A 308 6.27 13.08 -6.39
CA GLU A 308 6.17 13.20 -4.93
C GLU A 308 7.07 12.16 -4.24
N GLY A 309 7.61 12.48 -3.05
CA GLY A 309 8.43 11.54 -2.27
C GLY A 309 9.92 11.45 -2.67
N VAL A 310 10.42 12.40 -3.46
CA VAL A 310 11.85 12.47 -3.82
C VAL A 310 12.69 12.81 -2.58
N PRO A 311 13.73 12.03 -2.23
CA PRO A 311 14.51 12.32 -1.04
C PRO A 311 15.41 13.56 -1.17
N ASP A 312 15.34 14.42 -0.15
CA ASP A 312 16.18 15.62 -0.07
C ASP A 312 17.66 15.30 0.17
N ARG A 313 17.96 14.15 0.78
CA ARG A 313 19.33 13.73 1.14
C ARG A 313 19.85 12.64 0.21
N ASN A 314 21.10 12.78 -0.24
CA ASN A 314 21.78 11.77 -1.07
C ASN A 314 21.82 10.38 -0.40
N ALA A 315 22.03 10.32 0.93
CA ALA A 315 22.04 9.05 1.66
C ALA A 315 20.72 8.29 1.52
N THR A 316 19.58 8.98 1.64
CA THR A 316 18.26 8.38 1.49
C THR A 316 18.02 7.93 0.05
N LEU A 317 18.42 8.74 -0.94
CA LEU A 317 18.33 8.38 -2.35
C LEU A 317 19.17 7.12 -2.69
N PHE A 318 20.37 7.00 -2.14
CA PHE A 318 21.23 5.82 -2.35
C PHE A 318 20.61 4.55 -1.78
N ASN A 319 20.00 4.63 -0.60
CA ASN A 319 19.30 3.49 -0.01
C ASN A 319 18.13 3.07 -0.90
N ILE A 320 17.30 4.02 -1.35
CA ILE A 320 16.17 3.71 -2.23
C ILE A 320 16.65 3.08 -3.56
N LEU A 321 17.71 3.60 -4.18
CA LEU A 321 18.29 3.01 -5.39
C LEU A 321 18.81 1.58 -5.14
N GLN A 322 19.36 1.32 -3.96
CA GLN A 322 19.87 0.00 -3.54
C GLN A 322 18.73 -0.98 -3.29
N ASP A 323 17.71 -0.57 -2.53
CA ASP A 323 16.54 -1.39 -2.17
C ASP A 323 15.74 -1.78 -3.42
N ASN A 324 15.68 -0.87 -4.40
CA ASN A 324 15.01 -1.11 -5.68
C ASN A 324 15.90 -1.79 -6.74
N SER A 325 17.11 -2.24 -6.38
CA SER A 325 18.06 -2.93 -7.27
C SER A 325 18.41 -2.17 -8.56
N ILE A 326 18.37 -0.83 -8.48
CA ILE A 326 18.74 0.03 -9.61
C ILE A 326 20.27 0.13 -9.71
N ILE A 327 20.97 -0.02 -8.59
CA ILE A 327 22.43 0.04 -8.49
C ILE A 327 23.04 -1.28 -7.97
N VAL A 328 24.26 -1.56 -8.40
CA VAL A 328 25.10 -2.67 -7.95
C VAL A 328 25.91 -2.22 -6.74
N VAL A 329 25.77 -2.91 -5.62
CA VAL A 329 26.47 -2.60 -4.37
C VAL A 329 27.92 -3.06 -4.41
N ASN A 330 28.78 -2.37 -3.67
CA ASN A 330 30.19 -2.74 -3.53
C ASN A 330 30.36 -4.01 -2.65
N PRO A 331 31.56 -4.62 -2.58
CA PRO A 331 31.78 -5.82 -1.74
C PRO A 331 31.50 -5.65 -0.24
N SER A 332 31.48 -4.41 0.25
CA SER A 332 31.11 -4.07 1.64
C SER A 332 29.60 -3.87 1.84
N GLY A 333 28.79 -4.04 0.80
CA GLY A 333 27.33 -3.86 0.85
C GLY A 333 26.87 -2.41 0.74
N LYS A 334 27.75 -1.46 0.41
CA LYS A 334 27.39 -0.04 0.28
C LYS A 334 27.12 0.35 -1.18
N ALA A 335 26.28 1.36 -1.38
CA ALA A 335 25.90 1.90 -2.69
C ALA A 335 27.07 2.54 -3.46
N ILE A 336 27.99 3.18 -2.74
CA ILE A 336 29.07 3.98 -3.34
C ILE A 336 30.31 3.13 -3.58
N TRP A 337 30.83 3.20 -4.80
CA TRP A 337 32.11 2.63 -5.21
C TRP A 337 33.17 3.72 -5.27
N GLU A 338 34.38 3.44 -4.80
CA GLU A 338 35.55 4.24 -5.13
C GLU A 338 36.33 3.50 -6.20
N ALA A 339 36.64 4.17 -7.31
CA ALA A 339 37.36 3.55 -8.42
C ALA A 339 38.27 4.54 -9.14
N ASP A 340 39.37 4.02 -9.66
CA ASP A 340 40.32 4.75 -10.50
C ASP A 340 39.93 4.57 -11.97
N VAL A 341 39.77 5.68 -12.68
CA VAL A 341 39.58 5.71 -14.13
C VAL A 341 40.93 5.95 -14.78
N ALA A 342 41.32 5.11 -15.72
CA ALA A 342 42.52 5.29 -16.53
C ALA A 342 42.14 5.38 -18.01
N SER A 343 42.45 6.50 -18.67
CA SER A 343 42.25 6.68 -20.10
C SER A 343 43.38 6.04 -20.91
N PRO A 344 43.14 5.72 -22.20
CA PRO A 344 44.20 5.29 -23.12
C PRO A 344 45.29 6.35 -23.33
N THR A 345 44.98 7.63 -23.06
CA THR A 345 45.91 8.76 -23.21
C THR A 345 46.83 8.95 -21.99
N GLY A 346 46.72 8.08 -20.98
CA GLY A 346 47.56 8.11 -19.77
C GLY A 346 47.01 8.95 -18.62
N TRP A 347 45.84 9.57 -18.78
CA TRP A 347 45.17 10.28 -17.70
C TRP A 347 44.59 9.31 -16.67
N LYS A 348 44.77 9.60 -15.38
CA LYS A 348 44.22 8.80 -14.28
C LYS A 348 43.62 9.68 -13.19
N HIS A 349 42.45 9.31 -12.70
CA HIS A 349 41.79 10.01 -11.61
C HIS A 349 40.82 9.10 -10.85
N SER A 350 40.70 9.31 -9.54
CA SER A 350 39.80 8.56 -8.66
C SER A 350 38.46 9.27 -8.51
N PHE A 351 37.35 8.54 -8.61
CA PHE A 351 36.02 9.09 -8.35
C PHE A 351 35.19 8.18 -7.46
N THR A 352 34.08 8.72 -6.98
CA THR A 352 33.02 7.96 -6.33
C THR A 352 31.88 7.72 -7.30
N PHE A 353 31.42 6.48 -7.38
CA PHE A 353 30.50 6.01 -8.39
C PHE A 353 29.25 5.36 -7.81
N LEU A 354 28.14 5.53 -8.53
CA LEU A 354 27.07 4.54 -8.57
C LEU A 354 27.33 3.61 -9.75
N ARG A 355 27.27 2.29 -9.51
CA ARG A 355 27.44 1.28 -10.54
C ARG A 355 26.07 0.77 -10.95
N VAL A 356 25.73 0.79 -12.23
CA VAL A 356 24.41 0.40 -12.75
C VAL A 356 24.57 -0.72 -13.79
N SER A 357 23.67 -1.70 -13.78
CA SER A 357 23.65 -2.73 -14.83
C SER A 357 23.20 -2.11 -16.17
N PRO A 358 23.88 -2.40 -17.29
CA PRO A 358 23.46 -1.88 -18.60
C PRO A 358 22.04 -2.29 -19.00
N SER A 359 21.56 -3.45 -18.52
CA SER A 359 20.20 -3.95 -18.77
C SER A 359 19.09 -3.11 -18.13
N ILE A 360 19.43 -2.28 -17.14
CA ILE A 360 18.47 -1.34 -16.53
C ILE A 360 18.26 -0.14 -17.45
N ILE A 361 19.31 0.26 -18.18
CA ILE A 361 19.32 1.46 -19.01
C ILE A 361 18.86 1.17 -20.44
N TRP A 362 19.40 0.11 -21.05
CA TRP A 362 19.12 -0.27 -22.43
C TRP A 362 18.42 -1.63 -22.49
N LEU A 363 17.23 -1.65 -23.10
CA LEU A 363 16.46 -2.88 -23.31
C LEU A 363 17.11 -3.76 -24.40
N ALA A 364 16.71 -5.02 -24.47
CA ALA A 364 17.20 -5.94 -25.49
C ALA A 364 16.88 -5.41 -26.90
N GLY A 365 17.92 -5.19 -27.72
CA GLY A 365 17.79 -4.66 -29.08
C GLY A 365 17.94 -3.14 -29.21
N GLU A 366 18.11 -2.40 -28.10
CA GLU A 366 18.49 -0.97 -28.17
C GLU A 366 19.99 -0.78 -28.42
N ASP A 367 20.33 0.24 -29.21
CA ASP A 367 21.71 0.65 -29.46
C ASP A 367 22.38 1.18 -28.18
N ARG A 368 23.61 0.71 -27.94
CA ARG A 368 24.44 1.11 -26.81
C ARG A 368 25.61 1.99 -27.26
N PRO A 369 26.07 2.94 -26.42
CA PRO A 369 27.30 3.66 -26.69
C PRO A 369 28.50 2.71 -26.85
N GLU A 370 29.53 3.17 -27.57
CA GLU A 370 30.80 2.43 -27.61
C GLU A 370 31.38 2.27 -26.20
N SER A 371 31.87 1.07 -25.90
CA SER A 371 32.52 0.80 -24.62
C SER A 371 33.76 1.68 -24.46
N PHE A 372 33.97 2.17 -23.25
CA PHE A 372 35.15 2.93 -22.89
C PHE A 372 36.40 2.12 -23.19
N ALA A 373 37.33 2.71 -23.95
CA ALA A 373 38.58 2.07 -24.34
C ALA A 373 39.61 2.01 -23.18
N GLY A 374 39.41 2.79 -22.12
CA GLY A 374 40.21 2.75 -20.92
C GLY A 374 39.72 1.72 -19.89
N THR A 375 40.16 1.86 -18.63
CA THR A 375 39.77 0.95 -17.55
C THR A 375 39.21 1.70 -16.35
N VAL A 376 38.16 1.16 -15.74
CA VAL A 376 37.66 1.60 -14.43
C VAL A 376 37.95 0.48 -13.42
N THR A 377 38.81 0.74 -12.45
CA THR A 377 39.28 -0.26 -11.48
C THR A 377 38.89 0.11 -10.05
N PRO A 378 38.06 -0.69 -9.35
CA PRO A 378 37.69 -0.43 -7.96
C PRO A 378 38.89 -0.39 -7.02
N THR A 379 38.95 0.64 -6.19
CA THR A 379 40.04 0.84 -5.23
C THR A 379 39.73 0.03 -3.97
N THR A 380 40.47 -1.05 -3.73
CA THR A 380 40.27 -1.88 -2.53
C THR A 380 41.07 -1.28 -1.37
N LYS A 381 40.63 -0.13 -0.85
CA LYS A 381 41.13 0.38 0.44
C LYS A 381 40.13 -0.01 1.52
N ALA A 382 40.58 -0.85 2.46
CA ALA A 382 39.89 -1.02 3.73
C ALA A 382 39.83 0.36 4.39
N GLN A 383 38.64 0.92 4.54
CA GLN A 383 38.46 2.24 5.12
C GLN A 383 38.75 2.15 6.63
N PRO A 384 39.71 2.93 7.18
CA PRO A 384 39.78 3.16 8.61
C PRO A 384 38.55 3.95 9.04
N GLU A 385 38.08 3.70 10.26
CA GLU A 385 37.05 4.47 10.93
C GLU A 385 37.28 5.98 10.74
N GLN A 386 36.26 6.69 10.26
CA GLN A 386 36.30 8.14 10.14
C GLN A 386 36.32 8.74 11.55
N THR A 387 37.53 9.12 11.99
CA THR A 387 37.70 10.18 12.97
C THR A 387 37.49 11.49 12.22
N GLU A 388 36.54 12.30 12.70
CA GLU A 388 36.32 13.65 12.20
C GLU A 388 37.58 14.50 12.43
N GLU A 389 38.27 14.88 11.36
CA GLU A 389 39.20 16.00 11.39
C GLU A 389 38.83 17.05 10.34
N ASN A 390 38.57 18.23 10.89
CA ASN A 390 38.21 19.49 10.27
C ASN A 390 39.26 19.92 9.25
N SER A 391 38.87 20.10 7.98
CA SER A 391 39.73 20.71 6.97
C SER A 391 39.36 22.19 6.80
N SER A 392 40.08 23.06 7.51
CA SER A 392 40.05 24.50 7.31
C SER A 392 40.99 24.89 6.15
N LYS A 393 40.44 25.66 5.21
CA LYS A 393 41.13 26.26 4.07
C LYS A 393 42.33 27.12 4.50
N ASN A 394 43.46 26.94 3.82
CA ASN A 394 44.57 27.88 3.81
C ASN A 394 44.34 28.93 2.71
N GLU A 395 44.17 30.20 3.11
CA GLU A 395 44.46 31.37 2.28
C GLU A 395 45.66 32.13 2.87
N ILE A 396 46.50 32.61 1.97
CA ILE A 396 47.78 33.24 2.24
C ILE A 396 47.57 34.71 2.61
N GLY A 397 48.16 35.13 3.74
CA GLY A 397 48.83 36.43 3.88
C GLY A 397 48.08 37.57 4.58
N LYS A 398 48.38 37.79 5.87
CA LYS A 398 48.99 39.04 6.37
C LYS A 398 49.26 38.99 7.89
N THR A 399 50.41 39.54 8.23
CA THR A 399 51.01 39.78 9.54
C THR A 399 50.12 40.61 10.48
N VAL A 400 50.13 40.31 11.80
CA VAL A 400 50.33 41.24 12.95
C VAL A 400 50.14 40.50 14.30
N VAL A 401 51.25 40.41 15.05
CA VAL A 401 51.49 40.59 16.50
C VAL A 401 50.43 40.18 17.58
N SER A 402 50.91 39.34 18.53
CA SER A 402 50.67 39.19 20.00
C SER A 402 49.24 39.30 20.57
N THR A 403 48.78 38.50 21.56
CA THR A 403 49.35 38.15 22.88
C THR A 403 48.60 36.92 23.48
N ALA A 404 49.20 36.31 24.51
CA ALA A 404 48.76 35.08 25.18
C ALA A 404 47.72 35.25 26.32
N MET A 405 46.85 34.22 26.47
CA MET A 405 46.23 33.60 27.69
C MET A 405 45.45 34.47 28.71
N PRO A 406 44.68 33.91 29.70
CA PRO A 406 44.29 32.52 30.01
C PRO A 406 42.78 32.25 30.40
N THR A 407 42.40 30.96 30.32
CA THR A 407 41.65 30.11 31.30
C THR A 407 40.37 30.56 32.03
N GLN A 408 39.29 29.74 31.94
CA GLN A 408 38.45 29.19 33.04
C GLN A 408 37.36 28.24 32.44
N ALA A 409 37.37 26.92 32.71
CA ALA A 409 36.62 26.18 33.76
C ALA A 409 35.09 26.48 33.73
N SER A 410 34.14 25.55 33.52
CA SER A 410 33.88 24.30 34.26
C SER A 410 32.78 23.45 33.58
N ALA A 411 32.75 22.16 33.93
CA ALA A 411 31.84 21.04 33.59
C ALA A 411 30.33 21.29 33.99
N PRO A 412 29.32 20.40 33.72
CA PRO A 412 29.46 18.94 33.53
C PRO A 412 28.58 18.23 32.48
N ALA A 413 29.00 17.00 32.23
CA ALA A 413 28.35 15.93 31.51
C ALA A 413 26.97 15.56 32.07
N THR A 414 26.06 15.20 31.18
CA THR A 414 24.91 14.35 31.48
C THR A 414 25.03 13.07 30.66
N GLU A 415 25.06 11.94 31.37
CA GLU A 415 25.00 10.58 30.84
C GLU A 415 23.62 10.25 30.25
N PRO A 416 23.53 9.20 29.41
CA PRO A 416 22.42 8.98 28.49
C PRO A 416 21.19 8.39 29.20
N VAL A 417 20.02 8.92 28.89
CA VAL A 417 18.74 8.36 29.34
C VAL A 417 18.40 7.14 28.48
N SER A 418 18.19 6.04 29.19
CA SER A 418 17.65 4.77 28.70
C SER A 418 16.29 4.97 28.03
N GLY A 419 16.16 4.57 26.76
CA GLY A 419 14.89 4.55 26.05
C GLY A 419 14.05 3.32 26.41
N THR A 420 12.96 3.53 27.14
CA THR A 420 11.82 2.60 27.29
C THR A 420 11.01 2.51 25.99
N PRO A 421 10.21 1.43 25.78
CA PRO A 421 9.66 1.04 24.49
C PRO A 421 8.52 1.95 24.02
N VAL A 422 8.53 2.26 22.71
CA VAL A 422 7.48 2.99 22.00
C VAL A 422 6.24 2.11 21.91
N GLN A 423 5.10 2.58 22.44
CA GLN A 423 3.83 1.85 22.43
C GLN A 423 2.64 2.73 21.98
N ASP A 424 2.86 3.79 21.20
CA ASP A 424 1.81 4.76 20.84
C ASP A 424 1.50 4.92 19.34
N ASP A 425 1.99 4.04 18.44
CA ASP A 425 1.72 4.14 16.99
C ASP A 425 0.47 3.34 16.53
N ILE A 426 -0.37 2.90 17.47
CA ILE A 426 -1.54 2.07 17.17
C ILE A 426 -2.74 2.93 16.77
N ASP A 427 -2.90 4.13 17.32
CA ASP A 427 -4.08 4.98 17.05
C ASP A 427 -4.08 5.56 15.63
N ASP A 428 -2.92 5.82 15.02
CA ASP A 428 -2.87 6.32 13.63
C ASP A 428 -3.16 5.21 12.60
N LEU A 429 -2.64 4.00 12.79
CA LEU A 429 -3.07 2.83 12.02
C LEU A 429 -4.58 2.57 12.17
N LEU A 430 -5.14 2.77 13.38
CA LEU A 430 -6.56 2.55 13.66
C LEU A 430 -7.49 3.64 13.13
N ASN A 431 -7.06 4.89 13.06
CA ASN A 431 -7.81 5.99 12.44
C ASN A 431 -7.97 5.79 10.92
N ILE A 432 -7.08 5.03 10.29
CA ILE A 432 -7.16 4.63 8.88
C ILE A 432 -8.01 3.36 8.68
N PHE A 433 -8.29 2.61 9.74
CA PHE A 433 -8.97 1.31 9.70
C PHE A 433 -10.35 1.22 10.37
N ASP A 434 -10.89 2.26 11.03
CA ASP A 434 -12.36 2.34 11.23
C ASP A 434 -12.93 3.75 11.46
N PHE A 435 -14.07 3.95 10.80
CA PHE A 435 -15.21 4.86 10.98
C PHE A 435 -15.13 6.04 11.98
N ASP A 436 -15.30 7.23 11.41
CA ASP A 436 -15.65 8.49 12.08
C ASP A 436 -16.88 8.35 13.01
N SER A 437 -16.66 8.48 14.32
CA SER A 437 -17.66 8.99 15.24
C SER A 437 -17.01 9.61 16.46
N SER A 438 -16.53 10.85 16.32
CA SER A 438 -16.29 11.73 17.47
C SER A 438 -17.19 12.96 17.37
N ALA A 439 -18.38 12.85 17.93
CA ALA A 439 -19.11 13.99 18.46
C ALA A 439 -19.91 13.56 19.71
N ASN A 440 -19.60 14.23 20.81
CA ASN A 440 -20.37 14.38 22.05
C ASN A 440 -20.35 13.22 23.06
N ASN A 441 -19.50 13.39 24.07
CA ASN A 441 -19.78 12.92 25.42
C ASN A 441 -19.59 14.10 26.39
N GLU A 442 -20.70 14.71 26.81
CA GLU A 442 -20.81 15.23 28.17
C GLU A 442 -22.05 14.58 28.82
N THR A 443 -21.78 13.71 29.78
CA THR A 443 -22.77 13.13 30.69
C THR A 443 -22.99 14.05 31.88
N GLY A 444 -24.21 14.55 32.05
CA GLY A 444 -24.71 15.17 33.27
C GLY A 444 -26.18 14.80 33.48
N ALA A 445 -26.45 13.99 34.50
CA ALA A 445 -27.76 13.42 34.80
C ALA A 445 -28.74 14.44 35.39
N VAL A 446 -29.98 14.54 34.87
CA VAL A 446 -31.18 14.97 35.61
C VAL A 446 -32.43 14.25 35.07
N LEU A 447 -33.31 13.88 36.01
CA LEU A 447 -34.55 13.13 35.90
C LEU A 447 -35.66 13.79 35.04
N LEU A 448 -36.51 12.95 34.44
CA LEU A 448 -37.67 13.24 33.57
C LEU A 448 -38.79 14.13 34.20
N PRO A 449 -39.58 14.84 33.37
CA PRO A 449 -41.00 14.47 33.16
C PRO A 449 -41.48 14.53 31.67
N PRO A 450 -42.71 14.05 31.34
CA PRO A 450 -43.17 13.73 29.96
C PRO A 450 -43.73 14.96 29.18
N PRO A 451 -44.10 14.81 27.88
CA PRO A 451 -44.01 15.90 26.88
C PRO A 451 -45.29 16.75 26.80
N PRO A 452 -45.21 17.95 26.19
CA PRO A 452 -46.33 18.54 25.50
C PRO A 452 -46.12 18.55 23.98
N VAL A 453 -47.27 18.55 23.32
CA VAL A 453 -47.52 18.35 21.91
C VAL A 453 -47.66 19.72 21.23
N ILE A 454 -47.18 19.80 19.97
CA ILE A 454 -47.59 20.70 18.86
C ILE A 454 -46.91 22.09 18.68
N ASN A 455 -46.55 22.30 17.40
CA ASN A 455 -46.38 23.53 16.58
C ASN A 455 -44.98 24.10 16.32
N ASP A 456 -44.57 23.99 15.04
CA ASP A 456 -43.72 24.95 14.32
C ASP A 456 -44.20 26.40 14.56
N PRO A 457 -43.30 27.41 14.65
CA PRO A 457 -42.68 27.99 13.44
C PRO A 457 -41.24 28.56 13.57
N TYR A 458 -40.60 28.65 12.41
CA TYR A 458 -39.40 29.37 11.93
C TYR A 458 -38.59 30.38 12.79
N ASP A 459 -37.30 30.42 12.43
CA ASP A 459 -36.28 31.49 12.48
C ASP A 459 -35.51 31.77 13.78
N LEU A 460 -34.17 31.64 13.73
CA LEU A 460 -33.21 32.75 13.66
C LEU A 460 -31.73 32.27 13.77
N VAL A 461 -31.00 32.47 12.67
CA VAL A 461 -29.68 33.13 12.52
C VAL A 461 -28.65 33.03 13.66
N GLY A 462 -27.44 32.59 13.28
CA GLY A 462 -26.19 32.78 14.02
C GLY A 462 -24.99 32.33 13.20
N GLU A 463 -24.64 33.10 12.16
CA GLU A 463 -23.39 32.97 11.39
C GLU A 463 -22.16 33.19 12.27
N THR A 464 -21.09 32.43 12.03
CA THR A 464 -19.77 33.05 11.83
C THR A 464 -18.87 32.15 10.97
N THR A 465 -18.53 32.74 9.83
CA THR A 465 -17.50 32.46 8.82
C THR A 465 -16.11 32.18 9.39
N VAL A 466 -15.26 31.38 8.71
CA VAL A 466 -14.05 31.84 7.97
C VAL A 466 -13.59 30.74 6.99
N ASP A 467 -13.66 31.08 5.70
CA ASP A 467 -12.79 30.81 4.52
C ASP A 467 -11.75 29.67 4.51
N ASP A 468 -11.71 28.89 3.42
CA ASP A 468 -10.55 28.95 2.49
C ASP A 468 -10.90 28.43 1.08
N GLU A 469 -10.40 29.16 0.10
CA GLU A 469 -10.56 28.99 -1.34
C GLU A 469 -9.55 27.97 -1.91
N SER A 470 -9.92 27.28 -3.00
CA SER A 470 -9.22 27.42 -4.30
C SER A 470 -9.71 26.40 -5.33
N VAL A 471 -9.90 26.92 -6.54
CA VAL A 471 -10.53 26.33 -7.72
C VAL A 471 -9.45 25.92 -8.72
N ASP A 472 -9.74 24.86 -9.49
CA ASP A 472 -9.33 24.55 -10.89
C ASP A 472 -8.99 23.05 -11.02
N THR A 473 -9.44 22.24 -11.99
CA THR A 473 -9.97 22.49 -13.34
C THR A 473 -10.76 21.26 -13.85
N VAL A 474 -11.66 21.49 -14.82
CA VAL A 474 -12.66 20.57 -15.42
C VAL A 474 -12.05 19.52 -16.38
N PRO A 475 -12.72 18.38 -16.62
CA PRO A 475 -13.18 18.06 -17.99
C PRO A 475 -14.63 17.53 -18.01
N GLY A 476 -15.59 18.21 -18.65
CA GLY A 476 -16.05 17.91 -20.01
C GLY A 476 -17.47 17.30 -19.97
N PRO A 477 -18.43 17.71 -20.83
CA PRO A 477 -19.85 17.39 -20.64
C PRO A 477 -20.16 15.98 -21.14
N VAL A 478 -20.75 15.14 -20.27
CA VAL A 478 -21.39 13.90 -20.71
C VAL A 478 -22.75 14.28 -21.31
N ILE A 479 -22.90 13.92 -22.59
CA ILE A 479 -24.09 14.11 -23.41
C ILE A 479 -25.29 13.42 -22.72
N ILE A 480 -26.29 14.22 -22.37
CA ILE A 480 -27.59 13.75 -21.89
C ILE A 480 -28.46 13.59 -23.14
N ASP A 481 -28.74 12.36 -23.55
CA ASP A 481 -29.68 12.09 -24.64
C ASP A 481 -31.12 12.22 -24.13
N GLU A 482 -31.90 13.03 -24.85
CA GLU A 482 -33.36 13.25 -24.87
C GLU A 482 -34.21 13.04 -23.59
N LEU A 483 -34.54 14.15 -22.90
CA LEU A 483 -35.68 14.21 -21.98
C LEU A 483 -36.97 14.64 -22.71
N GLN A 484 -38.05 13.89 -22.52
CA GLN A 484 -39.39 14.19 -23.04
C GLN A 484 -39.94 15.49 -22.44
N SER A 485 -40.54 16.33 -23.29
CA SER A 485 -41.16 17.60 -22.90
C SER A 485 -42.34 17.38 -21.94
N GLY A 486 -42.17 17.74 -20.67
CA GLY A 486 -43.25 17.72 -19.65
C GLY A 486 -42.86 17.18 -18.27
N GLU A 487 -41.62 16.71 -18.07
CA GLU A 487 -41.20 16.10 -16.81
C GLU A 487 -41.00 17.12 -15.67
N THR A 488 -41.70 16.90 -14.55
CA THR A 488 -41.51 17.66 -13.31
C THR A 488 -40.18 17.30 -12.63
N LEU A 489 -39.69 18.15 -11.71
CA LEU A 489 -38.46 17.89 -10.94
C LEU A 489 -38.46 16.51 -10.23
N GLY A 490 -39.64 15.99 -9.86
CA GLY A 490 -39.76 14.65 -9.30
C GLY A 490 -39.46 13.55 -10.31
N HIS A 491 -39.88 13.71 -11.58
CA HIS A 491 -39.59 12.73 -12.63
C HIS A 491 -38.09 12.70 -12.94
N GLN A 492 -37.46 13.87 -13.01
CA GLN A 492 -36.01 14.00 -13.18
C GLN A 492 -35.24 13.34 -12.02
N PHE A 493 -35.71 13.54 -10.78
CA PHE A 493 -35.14 12.85 -9.61
C PHE A 493 -35.29 11.32 -9.71
N MET A 494 -36.47 10.81 -10.10
CA MET A 494 -36.68 9.36 -10.24
C MET A 494 -35.83 8.76 -11.36
N HIS A 495 -35.68 9.47 -12.48
CA HIS A 495 -34.82 9.07 -13.58
C HIS A 495 -33.35 9.03 -13.14
N TRP A 496 -32.86 10.10 -12.49
CA TRP A 496 -31.52 10.13 -11.91
C TRP A 496 -31.30 9.00 -10.91
N LEU A 497 -32.28 8.72 -10.05
CA LEU A 497 -32.19 7.66 -9.05
C LEU A 497 -32.07 6.29 -9.71
N LYS A 498 -32.93 6.01 -10.71
CA LYS A 498 -32.91 4.77 -11.48
C LYS A 498 -31.61 4.59 -12.26
N MET A 499 -31.14 5.63 -12.96
CA MET A 499 -29.89 5.60 -13.70
C MET A 499 -28.68 5.48 -12.77
N GLY A 500 -28.69 6.18 -11.65
CA GLY A 500 -27.62 6.12 -10.65
C GLY A 500 -27.52 4.75 -10.00
N ILE A 501 -28.63 4.08 -9.75
CA ILE A 501 -28.65 2.69 -9.28
C ILE A 501 -28.18 1.75 -10.39
N GLY A 502 -28.69 1.90 -11.62
CA GLY A 502 -28.33 1.05 -12.76
C GLY A 502 -26.85 1.17 -13.21
N THR A 503 -26.22 2.33 -12.98
CA THR A 503 -24.79 2.59 -13.23
C THR A 503 -23.91 2.38 -12.00
N HIS A 504 -24.47 1.91 -10.89
CA HIS A 504 -23.80 1.73 -9.58
C HIS A 504 -23.20 3.02 -8.97
N LYS A 505 -23.53 4.21 -9.49
CA LYS A 505 -23.17 5.50 -8.88
C LYS A 505 -23.91 5.73 -7.54
N ILE A 506 -25.12 5.19 -7.40
CA ILE A 506 -25.89 5.20 -6.15
C ILE A 506 -25.82 3.79 -5.56
N ILE A 507 -25.00 3.65 -4.51
CA ILE A 507 -24.89 2.41 -3.74
C ILE A 507 -26.19 2.10 -3.00
N ILE A 508 -26.49 0.81 -2.89
CA ILE A 508 -27.71 0.26 -2.29
C ILE A 508 -27.35 -0.78 -1.24
N ASN A 509 -28.19 -0.94 -0.21
CA ASN A 509 -28.01 -1.96 0.85
C ASN A 509 -26.67 -1.93 1.61
N ASP A 510 -25.92 -0.82 1.50
CA ASP A 510 -24.67 -0.58 2.21
C ASP A 510 -24.91 0.28 3.47
N VAL A 511 -23.95 0.29 4.41
CA VAL A 511 -23.99 1.11 5.64
C VAL A 511 -24.15 2.60 5.35
N LYS A 512 -23.55 3.11 4.27
CA LYS A 512 -23.67 4.53 3.86
C LYS A 512 -24.72 4.78 2.79
N ALA A 513 -25.39 3.73 2.29
CA ALA A 513 -26.38 3.86 1.24
C ALA A 513 -27.54 4.79 1.64
N LYS A 514 -28.08 5.49 0.66
CA LYS A 514 -29.30 6.30 0.81
C LYS A 514 -30.51 5.63 0.18
N VAL A 515 -30.32 4.41 -0.31
CA VAL A 515 -31.35 3.55 -0.88
C VAL A 515 -31.13 2.14 -0.36
N HIS A 516 -32.18 1.51 0.12
CA HIS A 516 -32.16 0.13 0.57
C HIS A 516 -33.35 -0.62 -0.01
N THR A 517 -33.41 -1.92 0.26
CA THR A 517 -34.54 -2.79 -0.02
C THR A 517 -35.03 -3.37 1.30
N VAL A 518 -36.34 -3.36 1.52
CA VAL A 518 -36.99 -3.88 2.72
C VAL A 518 -38.42 -4.30 2.40
N GLU A 519 -38.83 -5.47 2.89
CA GLU A 519 -40.11 -6.11 2.60
C GLU A 519 -40.43 -6.18 1.09
N GLY A 520 -39.42 -6.50 0.28
CA GLY A 520 -39.52 -6.68 -1.17
C GLY A 520 -39.68 -5.39 -1.96
N THR A 521 -39.48 -4.21 -1.35
CA THR A 521 -39.56 -2.92 -2.05
C THR A 521 -38.42 -1.97 -1.74
N GLY A 522 -38.28 -0.92 -2.55
CA GLY A 522 -37.27 0.12 -2.38
C GLY A 522 -37.60 1.06 -1.23
N PHE A 523 -36.60 1.32 -0.39
CA PHE A 523 -36.62 2.28 0.71
C PHE A 523 -35.62 3.40 0.45
N ILE A 524 -36.12 4.62 0.31
CA ILE A 524 -35.33 5.80 -0.04
C ILE A 524 -35.14 6.68 1.21
N VAL A 525 -33.90 6.89 1.65
CA VAL A 525 -33.56 7.61 2.89
C VAL A 525 -33.65 9.13 2.71
N THR A 526 -34.47 9.80 3.53
CA THR A 526 -34.64 11.27 3.57
C THR A 526 -33.96 11.87 4.80
N PRO A 527 -33.39 13.10 4.73
CA PRO A 527 -33.27 13.97 3.54
C PRO A 527 -32.08 13.62 2.63
N GLY A 528 -31.26 12.64 3.03
CA GLY A 528 -29.94 12.38 2.46
C GLY A 528 -29.93 12.17 0.94
N ILE A 529 -30.88 11.42 0.38
CA ILE A 529 -30.91 11.22 -1.07
C ILE A 529 -31.22 12.50 -1.86
N PHE A 530 -32.06 13.38 -1.31
CA PHE A 530 -32.53 14.58 -2.00
C PHE A 530 -31.46 15.67 -1.94
N ARG A 531 -30.76 15.77 -0.81
CA ARG A 531 -29.56 16.61 -0.68
C ARG A 531 -28.50 16.23 -1.69
N ARG A 532 -28.25 14.92 -1.86
CA ARG A 532 -27.32 14.42 -2.87
C ARG A 532 -27.75 14.79 -4.29
N TYR A 533 -29.03 14.66 -4.63
CA TYR A 533 -29.54 15.06 -5.95
C TYR A 533 -29.30 16.55 -6.24
N VAL A 534 -29.55 17.42 -5.26
CA VAL A 534 -29.30 18.87 -5.39
C VAL A 534 -27.81 19.17 -5.58
N GLN A 535 -26.94 18.53 -4.80
CA GLN A 535 -25.48 18.68 -4.91
C GLN A 535 -24.94 18.24 -6.28
N GLU A 536 -25.53 17.22 -6.90
CA GLU A 536 -25.11 16.74 -8.22
C GLU A 536 -25.69 17.56 -9.39
N HIS A 537 -26.66 18.46 -9.13
CA HIS A 537 -27.30 19.28 -10.16
C HIS A 537 -27.43 20.77 -9.75
N PRO A 538 -26.34 21.46 -9.38
CA PRO A 538 -26.39 22.87 -8.97
C PRO A 538 -27.09 23.77 -9.99
N GLN A 539 -26.89 23.49 -11.28
CA GLN A 539 -27.50 24.22 -12.41
C GLN A 539 -29.04 24.26 -12.41
N LEU A 540 -29.71 23.33 -11.73
CA LEU A 540 -31.17 23.30 -11.60
C LEU A 540 -31.69 24.24 -10.50
N PHE A 541 -30.81 24.69 -9.61
CA PHE A 541 -31.15 25.43 -8.38
C PHE A 541 -30.46 26.80 -8.29
N ASP A 542 -29.45 27.07 -9.14
CA ASP A 542 -28.68 28.33 -9.20
C ASP A 542 -29.52 29.59 -9.50
N LYS A 543 -30.70 29.45 -10.11
CA LYS A 543 -31.53 30.60 -10.52
C LYS A 543 -32.48 31.14 -9.44
N ALA A 544 -32.49 30.59 -8.23
CA ALA A 544 -33.52 30.93 -7.24
C ALA A 544 -32.97 31.44 -5.90
N GLY A 545 -31.66 31.62 -5.71
CA GLY A 545 -31.09 32.02 -4.41
C GLY A 545 -31.58 31.13 -3.27
N ALA A 546 -31.95 29.88 -3.58
CA ALA A 546 -32.57 28.98 -2.64
C ALA A 546 -31.47 28.37 -1.79
N ASP A 547 -31.57 28.55 -0.48
CA ASP A 547 -30.77 27.81 0.48
C ASP A 547 -30.83 26.31 0.14
N ASN A 548 -29.71 25.61 0.28
CA ASN A 548 -29.59 24.19 -0.04
C ASN A 548 -30.68 23.38 0.69
N ASP A 549 -31.06 23.83 1.90
CA ASP A 549 -32.16 23.25 2.66
C ASP A 549 -33.56 23.46 2.04
N GLN A 550 -33.79 24.56 1.35
CA GLN A 550 -35.03 24.82 0.62
C GLN A 550 -35.06 24.06 -0.73
N ALA A 551 -33.90 23.87 -1.35
CA ALA A 551 -33.75 23.16 -2.63
C ALA A 551 -34.10 21.66 -2.50
N TRP A 552 -33.54 20.94 -1.53
CA TRP A 552 -33.85 19.50 -1.39
C TRP A 552 -35.31 19.28 -0.94
N SER A 553 -35.88 20.17 -0.13
CA SER A 553 -37.29 20.14 0.25
C SER A 553 -38.22 20.28 -0.96
N THR A 554 -37.83 21.09 -1.94
CA THR A 554 -38.57 21.28 -3.21
C THR A 554 -38.57 20.01 -4.06
N VAL A 555 -37.41 19.35 -4.18
CA VAL A 555 -37.29 18.04 -4.86
C VAL A 555 -38.16 17.00 -4.15
N GLN A 556 -38.07 16.92 -2.82
CA GLN A 556 -38.84 15.98 -2.01
C GLN A 556 -40.36 16.16 -2.17
N LYS A 557 -40.86 17.41 -2.11
CA LYS A 557 -42.29 17.71 -2.37
C LYS A 557 -42.69 17.36 -3.80
N SER A 558 -41.80 17.54 -4.77
CA SER A 558 -42.06 17.18 -6.17
C SER A 558 -42.14 15.66 -6.36
N PHE A 559 -41.28 14.90 -5.67
CA PHE A 559 -41.35 13.43 -5.60
C PHE A 559 -42.66 12.95 -4.95
N GLU A 560 -43.08 13.54 -3.82
CA GLU A 560 -44.34 13.16 -3.15
C GLU A 560 -45.58 13.38 -4.04
N LYS A 561 -45.56 14.41 -4.91
CA LYS A 561 -46.64 14.66 -5.87
C LYS A 561 -46.77 13.57 -6.94
N LEU A 562 -45.70 12.81 -7.22
CA LEU A 562 -45.76 11.64 -8.11
C LEU A 562 -46.57 10.49 -7.51
N LYS A 563 -46.81 10.51 -6.20
CA LYS A 563 -47.50 9.43 -5.47
C LYS A 563 -46.84 8.05 -5.69
N ALA A 564 -45.54 8.02 -5.95
CA ALA A 564 -44.74 6.79 -6.09
C ALA A 564 -44.46 6.11 -4.74
N ASN A 565 -44.56 6.86 -3.63
CA ASN A 565 -44.35 6.34 -2.29
C ASN A 565 -45.62 5.72 -1.67
N VAL A 566 -45.43 4.76 -0.78
CA VAL A 566 -46.46 4.17 0.08
C VAL A 566 -46.74 5.12 1.25
N LYS A 567 -48.03 5.42 1.49
CA LYS A 567 -48.48 6.18 2.66
C LYS A 567 -48.83 5.23 3.81
N LYS A 568 -48.56 5.66 5.03
CA LYS A 568 -49.03 4.99 6.25
C LYS A 568 -50.56 5.12 6.40
N SER A 569 -51.15 4.28 7.26
CA SER A 569 -52.58 4.32 7.61
C SER A 569 -53.01 5.65 8.21
N ASN A 570 -52.12 6.31 8.95
CA ASN A 570 -52.31 7.65 9.52
C ASN A 570 -52.10 8.81 8.51
N GLY A 571 -51.84 8.51 7.24
CA GLY A 571 -51.68 9.50 6.16
C GLY A 571 -50.26 10.07 5.99
N LEU A 572 -49.31 9.71 6.86
CA LEU A 572 -47.92 10.16 6.77
C LEU A 572 -47.14 9.42 5.67
N ASN A 573 -46.12 10.09 5.10
CA ASN A 573 -45.31 9.53 4.00
C ASN A 573 -44.01 8.83 4.44
N ILE A 574 -43.51 9.14 5.64
CA ILE A 574 -42.19 8.72 6.12
C ILE A 574 -42.31 7.48 6.99
N TRP A 575 -41.60 6.44 6.59
CA TRP A 575 -41.44 5.17 7.29
C TRP A 575 -40.13 5.15 8.09
N THR A 576 -40.13 4.38 9.17
CA THR A 576 -38.95 4.18 10.02
C THR A 576 -38.53 2.73 9.92
N CYS A 577 -37.26 2.50 9.58
CA CYS A 577 -36.63 1.19 9.64
C CYS A 577 -35.63 1.17 10.79
N THR A 578 -35.64 0.10 11.59
CA THR A 578 -34.55 -0.16 12.54
C THR A 578 -33.41 -0.82 11.79
N VAL A 579 -32.21 -0.29 11.97
CA VAL A 579 -30.96 -0.87 11.46
C VAL A 579 -30.37 -1.73 12.56
N VAL A 580 -30.29 -3.03 12.34
CA VAL A 580 -29.72 -4.00 13.28
C VAL A 580 -28.26 -4.22 12.92
N GLY A 581 -27.36 -3.58 13.68
CA GLY A 581 -25.92 -3.82 13.61
C GLY A 581 -25.45 -4.77 14.71
N ALA A 582 -24.29 -5.39 14.53
CA ALA A 582 -23.73 -6.37 15.48
C ALA A 582 -23.41 -5.80 16.89
N ARG A 583 -23.31 -4.47 17.03
CA ARG A 583 -22.97 -3.80 18.30
C ARG A 583 -23.91 -2.63 18.67
N LYS A 584 -24.63 -2.03 17.72
CA LYS A 584 -25.56 -0.90 17.94
C LYS A 584 -26.75 -1.01 16.98
N SER A 585 -27.92 -0.60 17.43
CA SER A 585 -29.12 -0.44 16.61
C SER A 585 -29.41 1.03 16.33
N GLY A 586 -29.66 1.38 15.07
CA GLY A 586 -30.02 2.74 14.65
C GLY A 586 -31.43 2.81 14.05
N GLN A 587 -31.88 4.01 13.70
CA GLN A 587 -33.12 4.21 12.94
C GLN A 587 -32.85 4.99 11.66
N LEU A 588 -33.43 4.54 10.55
CA LEU A 588 -33.45 5.26 9.29
C LEU A 588 -34.88 5.69 8.99
N LYS A 589 -35.02 6.93 8.51
CA LYS A 589 -36.29 7.49 8.05
C LYS A 589 -36.27 7.65 6.54
N GLY A 590 -37.34 7.23 5.88
CA GLY A 590 -37.37 7.14 4.43
C GLY A 590 -38.74 6.89 3.85
N TYR A 591 -38.79 6.83 2.53
CA TYR A 591 -40.00 6.51 1.75
C TYR A 591 -39.92 5.07 1.27
N LEU A 592 -40.99 4.30 1.47
CA LEU A 592 -41.18 3.03 0.76
C LEU A 592 -41.78 3.30 -0.60
N LEU A 593 -41.26 2.67 -1.65
CA LEU A 593 -41.82 2.72 -2.99
C LEU A 593 -42.97 1.73 -3.16
N LYS A 594 -43.98 2.12 -3.95
CA LYS A 594 -45.10 1.22 -4.29
C LYS A 594 -44.67 0.08 -5.21
N ARG A 595 -43.73 0.36 -6.13
CA ARG A 595 -43.22 -0.62 -7.08
C ARG A 595 -41.69 -0.59 -7.06
N PRO A 596 -41.03 -1.74 -6.81
CA PRO A 596 -39.57 -1.82 -6.86
C PRO A 596 -39.02 -1.47 -8.26
N THR A 597 -39.77 -1.80 -9.30
CA THR A 597 -39.42 -1.56 -10.72
C THR A 597 -39.29 -0.09 -11.11
N ASP A 598 -39.77 0.82 -10.26
CA ASP A 598 -39.63 2.26 -10.49
C ASP A 598 -38.17 2.70 -10.40
N ILE A 599 -37.32 1.98 -9.64
CA ILE A 599 -35.89 2.29 -9.50
C ILE A 599 -34.95 1.09 -9.74
N PHE A 600 -35.45 -0.15 -9.59
CA PHE A 600 -34.68 -1.37 -9.83
C PHE A 600 -35.07 -2.00 -11.17
N THR A 601 -34.08 -2.40 -11.96
CA THR A 601 -34.29 -3.09 -13.25
C THR A 601 -34.32 -4.61 -13.11
N THR A 602 -33.89 -5.14 -11.96
CA THR A 602 -33.85 -6.56 -11.60
C THR A 602 -34.43 -6.76 -10.20
N GLU A 603 -34.82 -7.98 -9.86
CA GLU A 603 -35.34 -8.31 -8.53
C GLU A 603 -34.21 -8.30 -7.50
N MET A 604 -34.39 -7.56 -6.41
CA MET A 604 -33.35 -7.27 -5.43
C MET A 604 -33.65 -7.94 -4.10
N MET A 605 -32.65 -8.56 -3.47
CA MET A 605 -32.81 -9.11 -2.12
C MET A 605 -32.86 -7.99 -1.07
N ASP A 606 -33.78 -8.14 -0.12
CA ASP A 606 -33.91 -7.22 1.01
C ASP A 606 -32.62 -7.11 1.82
N ASN A 607 -32.38 -5.91 2.36
CA ASN A 607 -31.27 -5.65 3.25
C ASN A 607 -31.48 -6.42 4.57
N PRO A 608 -30.65 -7.42 4.90
CA PRO A 608 -30.84 -8.26 6.09
C PRO A 608 -30.66 -7.48 7.40
N SER A 609 -30.04 -6.29 7.34
CA SER A 609 -29.80 -5.44 8.49
C SER A 609 -30.90 -4.40 8.71
N LEU A 610 -31.90 -4.30 7.83
CA LEU A 610 -33.02 -3.37 7.98
C LEU A 610 -34.30 -4.12 8.28
N VAL A 611 -34.99 -3.70 9.33
CA VAL A 611 -36.32 -4.21 9.68
C VAL A 611 -37.27 -3.02 9.71
N LEU A 612 -38.36 -3.09 8.93
CA LEU A 612 -39.40 -2.09 8.95
C LEU A 612 -40.08 -2.10 10.33
N VAL A 613 -40.17 -0.94 10.98
CA VAL A 613 -40.85 -0.84 12.27
C VAL A 613 -42.35 -0.96 12.04
N LYS A 614 -42.93 -2.11 12.40
CA LYS A 614 -44.37 -2.33 12.33
C LYS A 614 -45.05 -1.50 13.41
N GLU A 615 -46.04 -0.70 13.04
CA GLU A 615 -46.83 0.06 14.01
C GLU A 615 -47.73 -0.90 14.79
N THR A 616 -47.70 -0.81 16.12
CA THR A 616 -48.67 -1.49 16.98
C THR A 616 -50.02 -0.81 16.73
N THR A 617 -50.95 -1.55 16.11
CA THR A 617 -52.35 -1.13 15.91
C THR A 617 -53.05 -0.78 17.21
#